data_AF-A0A821L7I8-F1
#
_entry.id   AF-A0A821L7I8-F1
#
_cell.length_a   1.000
_cell.length_b   1.000
_cell.length_c   1.000
_cell.angle_alpha   90.00
_cell.angle_beta   90.00
_cell.angle_gamma   90.00
#
_symmetry.space_group_name_H-M   'P 1'
#
loop_
_entity.id
_entity.type
_entity.pdbx_description
1 polymer ?
#
loop_
_entity_poly.entity_id
_entity_poly.type
_entity_poly.pdbx_seq_one_letter_code
_entity_poly.pdbx_strand_id
1 'polypeptide(L)'
;MGSTKTNARGRQLQELFKEGLIECVDDDSTTYEKNDYEVKLDWILGSQPLISFISNVETHPTIGTFSGHKPLTFDISIGAEPKPTSPRISLNFKAAKWPKFRTKLDQQLMLWNNFRRLNSALDIEEYAMFITNSIMLATQEAIPPSTPINRSYTLSEASKSLIQLKHQAYRRWKKTGE
;
A
#
# COMPACT_ATOMS: atom_id res chain seq x y z
N MET A 1 23.99 -2.90 -21.21
CA MET A 1 24.55 -4.28 -21.07
C MET A 1 26.07 -4.22 -20.92
N GLY A 2 26.55 -3.97 -19.69
CA GLY A 2 27.98 -3.82 -19.40
C GLY A 2 28.61 -5.03 -18.68
N SER A 3 29.84 -5.37 -19.10
CA SER A 3 30.81 -6.33 -18.54
C SER A 3 30.90 -7.71 -19.22
N THR A 4 31.96 -7.87 -20.00
CA THR A 4 32.34 -8.99 -20.88
C THR A 4 32.84 -10.25 -20.18
N LYS A 5 32.70 -10.39 -18.84
CA LYS A 5 32.87 -11.69 -18.14
C LYS A 5 31.96 -11.75 -16.92
N THR A 6 30.70 -12.11 -17.14
CA THR A 6 29.79 -12.40 -16.04
C THR A 6 30.33 -13.58 -15.22
N ASN A 7 30.73 -13.33 -13.97
CA ASN A 7 31.16 -14.40 -13.05
C ASN A 7 29.99 -15.39 -12.80
N ALA A 8 30.23 -16.50 -12.10
CA ALA A 8 29.18 -17.50 -11.84
C ALA A 8 27.88 -16.89 -11.28
N ARG A 9 27.98 -15.85 -10.43
CA ARG A 9 26.83 -15.15 -9.84
C ARG A 9 26.08 -14.31 -10.85
N GLY A 10 26.78 -13.54 -11.69
CA GLY A 10 26.08 -12.75 -12.69
C GLY A 10 25.53 -13.62 -13.84
N ARG A 11 26.07 -14.82 -14.11
CA ARG A 11 25.42 -15.79 -15.02
C ARG A 11 24.06 -16.25 -14.48
N GLN A 12 23.97 -16.53 -13.18
CA GLN A 12 22.70 -16.84 -12.51
C GLN A 12 21.71 -15.67 -12.61
N LEU A 13 22.18 -14.44 -12.44
CA LEU A 13 21.34 -13.24 -12.60
C LEU A 13 20.84 -13.09 -14.06
N GLN A 14 21.69 -13.35 -15.05
CA GLN A 14 21.29 -13.33 -16.47
C GLN A 14 20.28 -14.43 -16.81
N GLU A 15 20.38 -15.61 -16.21
CA GLU A 15 19.38 -16.67 -16.36
C GLU A 15 18.03 -16.22 -15.78
N LEU A 16 18.02 -15.58 -14.61
CA LEU A 16 16.82 -15.03 -13.99
C LEU A 16 16.12 -13.97 -14.87
N PHE A 17 16.89 -13.13 -15.58
CA PHE A 17 16.32 -12.18 -16.55
C PHE A 17 15.69 -12.88 -17.76
N LYS A 18 16.24 -14.02 -18.21
CA LYS A 18 15.69 -14.78 -19.34
C LYS A 18 14.38 -15.47 -19.02
N GLU A 19 14.10 -15.74 -17.74
CA GLU A 19 12.81 -16.30 -17.30
C GLU A 19 11.65 -15.30 -17.45
N GLY A 20 11.93 -14.01 -17.68
CA GLY A 20 10.91 -12.98 -17.90
C GLY A 20 10.12 -12.59 -16.65
N LEU A 21 10.53 -13.07 -15.47
CA LEU A 21 9.90 -12.74 -14.19
C LEU A 21 10.28 -11.34 -13.70
N ILE A 22 11.51 -10.93 -13.99
CA ILE A 22 12.07 -9.63 -13.63
C ILE A 22 12.89 -9.08 -14.79
N GLU A 23 12.78 -7.78 -14.99
CA GLU A 23 13.54 -7.00 -15.95
C GLU A 23 14.45 -6.02 -15.21
N CYS A 24 15.46 -5.52 -15.92
CA CYS A 24 16.41 -4.56 -15.39
C CYS A 24 16.39 -3.28 -16.23
N VAL A 25 16.37 -2.14 -15.56
CA VAL A 25 16.54 -0.82 -16.18
C VAL A 25 17.77 -0.16 -15.56
N ASP A 26 18.62 0.41 -16.40
CA ASP A 26 19.84 1.06 -15.97
C ASP A 26 20.26 2.17 -16.97
N ASP A 27 21.29 2.93 -16.59
CA ASP A 27 21.89 4.02 -17.39
C ASP A 27 23.26 3.62 -17.98
N ASP A 28 23.60 2.33 -17.97
CA ASP A 28 24.91 1.76 -18.34
C ASP A 28 26.16 2.28 -17.56
N SER A 29 26.00 3.22 -16.61
CA SER A 29 27.10 3.76 -15.79
C SER A 29 27.64 2.75 -14.78
N THR A 30 28.91 2.92 -14.38
CA THR A 30 29.51 2.19 -13.24
C THR A 30 28.93 2.73 -11.94
N THR A 31 28.63 1.84 -10.99
CA THR A 31 27.94 2.21 -9.74
C THR A 31 28.85 2.05 -8.53
N TYR A 32 30.05 1.49 -8.73
CA TYR A 32 31.04 1.30 -7.70
C TYR A 32 32.42 1.68 -8.22
N GLU A 33 33.17 2.43 -7.42
CA GLU A 33 34.52 2.87 -7.69
C GLU A 33 35.39 2.82 -6.42
N LYS A 34 36.55 2.17 -6.51
CA LYS A 34 37.55 2.19 -5.43
C LYS A 34 38.95 1.88 -5.97
N ASN A 35 39.92 2.75 -5.74
CA ASN A 35 41.33 2.53 -6.10
C ASN A 35 41.50 2.06 -7.56
N ASP A 36 41.02 2.85 -8.52
CA ASP A 36 41.04 2.57 -9.98
C ASP A 36 40.21 1.37 -10.45
N TYR A 37 39.43 0.76 -9.55
CA TYR A 37 38.48 -0.30 -9.88
C TYR A 37 37.06 0.27 -10.04
N GLU A 38 36.56 0.31 -11.26
CA GLU A 38 35.19 0.73 -11.59
C GLU A 38 34.35 -0.43 -12.13
N VAL A 39 33.19 -0.67 -11.51
CA VAL A 39 32.26 -1.73 -11.93
C VAL A 39 30.81 -1.37 -11.64
N LYS A 40 29.89 -2.06 -12.32
CA LYS A 40 28.46 -2.01 -12.05
C LYS A 40 28.06 -3.12 -11.09
N LEU A 41 27.67 -2.76 -9.88
CA LEU A 41 27.24 -3.69 -8.83
C LEU A 41 25.80 -3.45 -8.38
N ASP A 42 25.25 -2.28 -8.68
CA ASP A 42 23.93 -1.85 -8.26
C ASP A 42 23.00 -1.80 -9.49
N TRP A 43 21.79 -2.34 -9.33
CA TRP A 43 20.84 -2.53 -10.42
C TRP A 43 19.43 -2.19 -9.96
N ILE A 44 18.61 -1.62 -10.85
CA ILE A 44 17.19 -1.43 -10.62
C ILE A 44 16.45 -2.56 -11.33
N LEU A 45 15.74 -3.37 -10.55
CA LEU A 45 15.00 -4.53 -11.01
C LEU A 45 13.51 -4.36 -10.73
N GLY A 46 12.67 -4.86 -11.64
CA GLY A 46 11.22 -4.80 -11.50
C GLY A 46 10.53 -5.80 -12.40
N SER A 47 9.33 -6.23 -12.02
CA SER A 47 8.48 -7.07 -12.87
C SER A 47 7.63 -6.20 -13.81
N GLN A 48 7.09 -6.82 -14.86
CA GLN A 48 6.01 -6.20 -15.61
C GLN A 48 4.71 -6.16 -14.77
N PRO A 49 3.88 -5.09 -14.89
CA PRO A 49 4.09 -3.90 -15.71
C PRO A 49 4.93 -2.79 -15.04
N LEU A 50 5.33 -2.96 -13.77
CA LEU A 50 5.97 -1.93 -12.95
C LEU A 50 7.23 -1.34 -13.60
N ILE A 51 8.05 -2.19 -14.21
CA ILE A 51 9.29 -1.77 -14.85
C ILE A 51 9.06 -0.74 -15.96
N SER A 52 7.91 -0.79 -16.66
CA SER A 52 7.55 0.16 -17.72
C SER A 52 7.26 1.57 -17.22
N PHE A 53 7.04 1.73 -15.90
CA PHE A 53 6.83 3.03 -15.25
C PHE A 53 8.11 3.63 -14.70
N ILE A 54 9.23 2.90 -14.73
CA ILE A 54 10.54 3.40 -14.29
C ILE A 54 11.15 4.24 -15.40
N SER A 55 11.57 5.45 -15.07
CA SER A 55 12.14 6.44 -15.99
C SER A 55 13.25 7.23 -15.30
N ASN A 56 13.98 8.06 -16.06
CA ASN A 56 15.03 8.96 -15.54
C ASN A 56 16.05 8.24 -14.63
N VAL A 57 16.48 7.05 -15.04
CA VAL A 57 17.54 6.34 -14.32
C VAL A 57 18.86 7.07 -14.52
N GLU A 58 19.52 7.44 -13.43
CA GLU A 58 20.77 8.19 -13.45
C GLU A 58 21.68 7.78 -12.29
N THR A 59 22.95 7.54 -12.59
CA THR A 59 24.02 7.35 -11.60
C THR A 59 24.73 8.68 -11.34
N HIS A 60 24.89 9.05 -10.07
CA HIS A 60 25.46 10.34 -9.65
C HIS A 60 26.92 10.22 -9.19
N PRO A 61 27.92 10.35 -10.07
CA PRO A 61 29.33 10.13 -9.72
C PRO A 61 29.91 11.17 -8.76
N THR A 62 29.31 12.37 -8.70
CA THR A 62 29.83 13.51 -7.92
C THR A 62 29.21 13.63 -6.53
N ILE A 63 28.15 12.87 -6.23
CA ILE A 63 27.60 12.83 -4.88
C ILE A 63 28.56 11.98 -4.04
N GLY A 64 29.42 12.65 -3.28
CA GLY A 64 30.50 12.01 -2.55
C GLY A 64 30.02 10.87 -1.65
N THR A 65 30.57 9.68 -1.85
CA THR A 65 30.25 8.52 -1.04
C THR A 65 31.48 7.96 -0.35
N PHE A 66 31.35 7.72 0.95
CA PHE A 66 32.43 7.17 1.77
C PHE A 66 32.72 5.69 1.50
N SER A 67 31.87 5.00 0.73
CA SER A 67 31.92 3.55 0.50
C SER A 67 32.34 3.14 -0.91
N GLY A 68 32.51 4.09 -1.83
CA GLY A 68 32.80 3.83 -3.25
C GLY A 68 31.57 3.56 -4.11
N HIS A 69 30.37 3.41 -3.54
CA HIS A 69 29.13 3.27 -4.32
C HIS A 69 28.61 4.63 -4.79
N LYS A 70 28.27 4.78 -6.06
CA LYS A 70 27.67 5.99 -6.63
C LYS A 70 26.13 5.88 -6.50
N PRO A 71 25.42 6.90 -5.98
CA PRO A 71 23.97 6.83 -5.85
C PRO A 71 23.28 6.67 -7.20
N LEU A 72 22.31 5.76 -7.29
CA LEU A 72 21.35 5.71 -8.40
C LEU A 72 20.05 6.41 -8.00
N THR A 73 19.51 7.19 -8.92
CA THR A 73 18.16 7.75 -8.86
C THR A 73 17.33 7.23 -10.01
N PHE A 74 16.02 7.15 -9.79
CA PHE A 74 15.05 6.81 -10.81
C PHE A 74 13.67 7.35 -10.39
N ASP A 75 12.84 7.63 -11.38
CA ASP A 75 11.46 8.04 -11.18
C ASP A 75 10.52 6.89 -11.50
N ILE A 76 9.58 6.61 -10.59
CA ILE A 76 8.43 5.76 -10.91
C ILE A 76 7.26 6.67 -11.21
N SER A 77 6.84 6.69 -12.48
CA SER A 77 5.59 7.32 -12.89
C SER A 77 4.43 6.49 -12.37
N ILE A 78 4.04 6.71 -11.11
CA ILE A 78 2.80 6.18 -10.59
C ILE A 78 1.70 6.97 -11.30
N GLY A 79 1.17 6.40 -12.39
CA GLY A 79 -0.01 6.95 -13.04
C GLY A 79 -1.01 7.28 -11.95
N ALA A 80 -1.44 8.55 -11.91
CA ALA A 80 -2.60 8.92 -11.12
C ALA A 80 -3.82 8.26 -11.76
N GLU A 81 -3.91 6.93 -11.72
CA GLU A 81 -5.22 6.34 -11.67
C GLU A 81 -5.87 6.99 -10.44
N PRO A 82 -6.98 7.71 -10.61
CA PRO A 82 -7.75 8.11 -9.46
C PRO A 82 -8.13 6.80 -8.78
N LYS A 83 -7.39 6.43 -7.73
CA LYS A 83 -7.83 5.41 -6.79
C LYS A 83 -9.28 5.81 -6.50
N PRO A 84 -10.29 4.99 -6.84
CA PRO A 84 -11.65 5.30 -6.40
C PRO A 84 -11.51 5.59 -4.93
N THR A 85 -11.93 6.79 -4.51
CA THR A 85 -11.67 7.31 -3.16
C THR A 85 -12.11 6.22 -2.20
N SER A 86 -11.17 5.39 -1.75
CA SER A 86 -11.46 4.35 -0.79
C SER A 86 -12.00 5.15 0.37
N PRO A 87 -13.23 4.87 0.86
CA PRO A 87 -13.88 5.71 1.84
C PRO A 87 -12.88 5.86 2.98
N ARG A 88 -12.19 7.01 3.01
CA ARG A 88 -11.08 7.19 3.95
C ARG A 88 -11.82 7.27 5.26
N ILE A 89 -11.78 6.17 6.01
CA ILE A 89 -12.07 6.17 7.43
C ILE A 89 -10.96 7.04 7.99
N SER A 90 -11.20 8.34 7.94
CA SER A 90 -10.34 9.32 8.55
C SER A 90 -10.49 9.04 10.05
N LEU A 91 -9.39 8.71 10.73
CA LEU A 91 -9.39 8.37 12.16
C LEU A 91 -8.86 9.59 12.94
N ASN A 92 -9.56 9.95 14.01
CA ASN A 92 -9.12 11.02 14.90
C ASN A 92 -8.19 10.46 15.99
N PHE A 93 -6.92 10.30 15.64
CA PHE A 93 -5.91 9.86 16.60
C PHE A 93 -5.71 10.83 17.78
N LYS A 94 -6.08 12.11 17.64
CA LYS A 94 -6.05 13.07 18.76
C LYS A 94 -7.13 12.77 19.81
N ALA A 95 -8.23 12.13 19.41
CA ALA A 95 -9.31 11.69 20.31
C ALA A 95 -9.22 10.19 20.65
N ALA A 96 -8.09 9.55 20.35
CA ALA A 96 -7.90 8.12 20.60
C ALA A 96 -7.93 7.80 22.11
N LYS A 97 -8.71 6.78 22.47
CA LYS A 97 -8.74 6.23 23.84
C LYS A 97 -7.68 5.14 23.96
N TRP A 98 -6.41 5.52 24.03
CA TRP A 98 -5.27 4.58 24.06
C TRP A 98 -5.36 3.46 25.10
N PRO A 99 -5.89 3.67 26.33
CA PRO A 99 -6.09 2.57 27.26
C PRO A 99 -7.02 1.49 26.70
N LYS A 100 -8.12 1.88 26.04
CA LYS A 100 -9.03 0.94 25.39
C LYS A 100 -8.37 0.22 24.22
N PHE A 101 -7.56 0.93 23.44
CA PHE A 101 -6.79 0.34 22.34
C PHE A 101 -5.90 -0.79 22.87
N ARG A 102 -5.11 -0.51 23.91
CA ARG A 102 -4.20 -1.49 24.52
C ARG A 102 -4.95 -2.69 25.07
N THR A 103 -5.98 -2.48 25.89
CA THR A 103 -6.79 -3.57 26.44
C THR A 103 -7.39 -4.44 25.33
N LYS A 104 -7.92 -3.83 24.26
CA LYS A 104 -8.50 -4.58 23.15
C LYS A 104 -7.45 -5.32 22.36
N LEU A 105 -6.30 -4.71 22.09
CA LEU A 105 -5.18 -5.35 21.40
C LEU A 105 -4.67 -6.56 22.19
N ASP A 106 -4.44 -6.42 23.50
CA ASP A 106 -4.00 -7.52 24.36
C ASP A 106 -5.01 -8.66 24.35
N GLN A 107 -6.31 -8.35 24.44
CA GLN A 107 -7.38 -9.35 24.32
C GLN A 107 -7.35 -10.08 22.97
N GLN A 108 -7.11 -9.37 21.86
CA GLN A 108 -7.02 -9.99 20.54
C GLN A 108 -5.77 -10.86 20.42
N LEU A 109 -4.61 -10.36 20.84
CA LEU A 109 -3.34 -11.10 20.77
C LEU A 109 -3.37 -12.38 21.61
N MET A 110 -4.08 -12.39 22.74
CA MET A 110 -4.28 -13.60 23.55
C MET A 110 -5.08 -14.71 22.84
N LEU A 111 -5.81 -14.40 21.76
CA LEU A 111 -6.50 -15.40 20.95
C LEU A 111 -5.53 -16.18 20.04
N TRP A 112 -4.32 -15.67 19.83
CA TRP A 112 -3.32 -16.43 19.09
C TRP A 112 -2.84 -17.61 19.93
N ASN A 113 -2.82 -18.78 19.30
CA ASN A 113 -2.24 -19.95 19.93
C ASN A 113 -0.71 -19.82 19.95
N ASN A 114 -0.16 -19.43 21.10
CA ASN A 114 1.29 -19.26 21.32
C ASN A 114 2.12 -20.54 21.13
N PHE A 115 1.49 -21.71 20.97
CA PHE A 115 2.18 -22.97 20.70
C PHE A 115 2.33 -23.27 19.20
N ARG A 116 1.72 -22.46 18.31
CA ARG A 116 1.84 -22.63 16.86
C ARG A 116 3.22 -22.16 16.39
N ARG A 117 4.01 -23.07 15.84
CA ARG A 117 5.34 -22.75 15.28
C ARG A 117 5.19 -22.10 13.91
N LEU A 118 5.91 -21.01 13.66
CA LEU A 118 5.94 -20.29 12.39
C LEU A 118 7.03 -20.88 11.48
N ASN A 119 6.77 -22.06 10.92
CA ASN A 119 7.80 -22.83 10.21
C ASN A 119 7.64 -22.78 8.67
N SER A 120 6.55 -22.22 8.16
CA SER A 120 6.28 -22.09 6.73
C SER A 120 5.93 -20.66 6.35
N ALA A 121 6.07 -20.32 5.06
CA ALA A 121 5.66 -19.02 4.54
C ALA A 121 4.16 -18.76 4.76
N LEU A 122 3.33 -19.81 4.63
CA LEU A 122 1.90 -19.75 4.89
C LEU A 122 1.59 -19.43 6.35
N ASP A 123 2.30 -20.05 7.31
CA ASP A 123 2.12 -19.75 8.73
C ASP A 123 2.47 -18.29 9.06
N ILE A 124 3.49 -17.74 8.40
CA ILE A 124 3.91 -16.34 8.56
C ILE A 124 2.84 -15.40 8.00
N GLU A 125 2.29 -15.68 6.81
CA GLU A 125 1.21 -14.89 6.20
C GLU A 125 -0.06 -14.90 7.06
N GLU A 126 -0.45 -16.07 7.57
CA GLU A 126 -1.61 -16.20 8.46
C GLU A 126 -1.40 -15.40 9.75
N TYR A 127 -0.19 -15.44 10.32
CA TYR A 127 0.14 -14.66 11.52
C TYR A 127 0.15 -13.15 11.25
N ALA A 128 0.69 -12.72 10.11
CA ALA A 128 0.67 -11.33 9.70
C ALA A 128 -0.76 -10.81 9.50
N MET A 129 -1.63 -11.62 8.87
CA MET A 129 -3.05 -11.31 8.71
C MET A 129 -3.76 -11.24 10.06
N PHE A 130 -3.45 -12.15 10.99
CA PHE A 130 -3.98 -12.14 12.34
C PHE A 130 -3.59 -10.87 13.13
N ILE A 131 -2.31 -10.49 13.12
CA ILE A 131 -1.84 -9.25 13.77
C ILE A 131 -2.54 -8.03 13.16
N THR A 132 -2.61 -7.99 11.83
CA THR A 132 -3.25 -6.88 11.10
C THR A 132 -4.71 -6.72 11.51
N ASN A 133 -5.46 -7.83 11.57
CA ASN A 133 -6.85 -7.83 12.02
C ASN A 133 -6.99 -7.41 13.49
N SER A 134 -6.07 -7.88 14.36
CA SER A 134 -6.05 -7.53 15.78
C SER A 134 -5.86 -6.01 15.98
N ILE A 135 -4.93 -5.41 15.25
CA ILE A 135 -4.69 -3.95 15.26
C ILE A 135 -5.92 -3.21 14.72
N MET A 136 -6.49 -3.65 13.60
CA MET A 136 -7.68 -3.01 13.01
C MET A 136 -8.87 -2.99 13.98
N LEU A 137 -9.14 -4.12 14.65
CA LEU A 137 -10.24 -4.21 15.63
C LEU A 137 -9.99 -3.30 16.85
N ALA A 138 -8.76 -3.26 17.35
CA ALA A 138 -8.39 -2.36 18.44
C ALA A 138 -8.51 -0.88 18.02
N THR A 139 -8.13 -0.55 16.79
CA THR A 139 -8.25 0.79 16.21
C THR A 139 -9.72 1.22 16.08
N GLN A 140 -10.60 0.34 15.58
CA GLN A 140 -12.03 0.64 15.43
C GLN A 140 -12.73 0.90 16.77
N GLU A 141 -12.34 0.16 17.82
CA GLU A 141 -12.90 0.30 19.17
C GLU A 141 -12.45 1.60 19.85
N ALA A 142 -11.20 1.99 19.65
CA ALA A 142 -10.55 3.02 20.46
C ALA A 142 -10.40 4.38 19.77
N ILE A 143 -10.44 4.42 18.44
CA ILE A 143 -10.14 5.61 17.66
C ILE A 143 -11.39 6.02 16.88
N PRO A 144 -12.06 7.11 17.29
CA PRO A 144 -13.26 7.55 16.59
C PRO A 144 -12.90 8.09 15.21
N PRO A 145 -13.81 8.02 14.22
CA PRO A 145 -13.57 8.63 12.92
C PRO A 145 -13.48 10.18 13.04
N SER A 146 -12.57 10.81 12.30
CA SER A 146 -12.31 12.27 12.32
C SER A 146 -13.35 13.10 11.62
N THR A 147 -14.11 12.52 10.71
CA THR A 147 -15.41 13.05 10.30
C THR A 147 -16.49 12.16 10.91
N PRO A 148 -17.55 12.72 11.53
CA PRO A 148 -18.74 11.93 11.75
C PRO A 148 -19.13 11.34 10.39
N ILE A 149 -19.29 10.02 10.31
CA ILE A 149 -19.89 9.37 9.14
C ILE A 149 -21.19 10.13 8.92
N ASN A 150 -21.23 10.95 7.87
CA ASN A 150 -22.40 11.75 7.61
C ASN A 150 -23.49 10.78 7.16
N ARG A 151 -24.25 10.26 8.14
CA ARG A 151 -25.47 9.48 7.91
C ARG A 151 -26.61 10.38 7.42
N SER A 152 -26.33 11.60 6.96
CA SER A 152 -27.31 12.36 6.19
C SER A 152 -27.48 11.66 4.84
N TYR A 153 -28.29 10.61 4.82
CA TYR A 153 -28.91 10.13 3.60
C TYR A 153 -29.58 11.35 2.96
N THR A 154 -28.96 11.87 1.91
CA THR A 154 -29.49 12.98 1.16
C THR A 154 -30.57 12.38 0.29
N LEU A 155 -31.81 12.51 0.75
CA LEU A 155 -32.98 11.98 0.07
C LEU A 155 -33.00 12.51 -1.37
N SER A 156 -33.07 11.63 -2.37
CA SER A 156 -33.15 12.06 -3.77
C SER A 156 -34.40 12.94 -3.98
N GLU A 157 -34.36 13.87 -4.93
CA GLU A 157 -35.53 14.71 -5.25
C GLU A 157 -36.76 13.88 -5.64
N ALA A 158 -36.54 12.73 -6.30
CA ALA A 158 -37.60 11.75 -6.57
C ALA A 158 -38.20 11.19 -5.28
N SER A 159 -37.36 10.80 -4.32
CA SER A 159 -37.82 10.30 -3.02
C SER A 159 -38.55 11.38 -2.21
N LYS A 160 -38.10 12.65 -2.26
CA LYS A 160 -38.79 13.78 -1.60
C LYS A 160 -40.17 14.01 -2.23
N SER A 161 -40.24 13.95 -3.55
CA SER A 161 -41.49 14.10 -4.31
C SER A 161 -42.49 13.00 -3.96
N LEU A 162 -42.03 11.74 -3.85
CA LEU A 162 -42.89 10.61 -3.45
C LEU A 162 -43.41 10.76 -2.01
N ILE A 163 -42.57 11.21 -1.07
CA ILE A 163 -43.02 11.49 0.31
C ILE A 163 -44.05 12.62 0.35
N GLN A 164 -43.84 13.68 -0.44
CA GLN A 164 -44.80 14.78 -0.55
C GLN A 164 -46.13 14.31 -1.15
N LEU A 165 -46.10 13.52 -2.24
CA LEU A 165 -47.27 12.91 -2.86
C LEU A 165 -48.05 12.03 -1.88
N LYS A 166 -47.36 11.16 -1.14
CA LYS A 166 -47.95 10.36 -0.06
C LYS A 166 -48.64 11.25 0.98
N HIS A 167 -47.98 12.30 1.46
CA HIS A 167 -48.57 13.19 2.46
C HIS A 167 -49.77 13.98 1.93
N GLN A 168 -49.72 14.41 0.67
CA GLN A 168 -50.85 15.06 0.01
C GLN A 168 -52.03 14.10 -0.15
N ALA A 169 -51.78 12.86 -0.61
CA ALA A 169 -52.80 11.83 -0.74
C ALA A 169 -53.45 11.51 0.61
N TYR A 170 -52.64 11.33 1.67
CA TYR A 170 -53.15 11.10 3.03
C TYR A 170 -53.98 12.28 3.55
N ARG A 171 -53.55 13.53 3.32
CA ARG A 171 -54.32 14.72 3.70
C ARG A 171 -55.63 14.84 2.93
N ARG A 172 -55.64 14.47 1.64
CA ARG A 172 -56.85 14.43 0.82
C ARG A 172 -57.81 13.37 1.34
N TRP A 173 -57.33 12.14 1.52
CA TRP A 173 -58.11 11.03 2.11
C TRP A 173 -58.72 11.41 3.46
N LYS A 174 -57.91 11.97 4.38
CA LYS A 174 -58.39 12.42 5.70
C LYS A 174 -59.44 13.53 5.63
N LYS A 175 -59.45 14.35 4.56
CA LYS A 175 -60.44 15.41 4.35
C LYS A 175 -61.69 14.91 3.63
N THR A 176 -61.58 13.91 2.78
CA THR A 176 -62.71 13.35 2.02
C THR A 176 -63.52 12.33 2.83
N GLY A 177 -62.96 11.76 3.90
CA GLY A 177 -63.73 11.06 4.93
C GLY A 177 -64.40 9.76 4.46
N GLU A 178 -63.83 9.08 3.46
CA GLU A 178 -64.12 7.67 3.18
C GLU A 178 -63.21 6.76 4.01
#